data_AF-H8MIQ6-F1
#
_entry.id   AF-H8MIQ6-F1
#
_cell.length_a   1.000
_cell.length_b   1.000
_cell.length_c   1.000
_cell.angle_alpha   90.00
_cell.angle_beta   90.00
_cell.angle_gamma   90.00
#
_symmetry.space_group_name_H-M   'P 1'
#
loop_
_entity.id
_entity.type
_entity.pdbx_description
1 polymer ?
#
loop_
_entity_poly.entity_id
_entity_poly.type
_entity_poly.pdbx_seq_one_letter_code
_entity_poly.pdbx_strand_id
1 'polypeptide(L)' 'MAAAYLLRYRTQAAREVLMEAAGGEGLVPFKAEQTLKRWAEGTWALDPE' A
#
# COMPACT_ATOMS: atom_id res chain seq x y z
N MET A 1 -6.92 -0.13 5.54
CA MET A 1 -6.23 -1.44 5.58
C MET A 1 -5.00 -1.30 6.45
N ALA A 2 -4.71 -2.25 7.34
CA ALA A 2 -3.56 -2.17 8.23
C ALA A 2 -2.21 -2.10 7.47
N ALA A 3 -2.06 -2.89 6.39
CA ALA A 3 -0.83 -2.92 5.60
C ALA A 3 -0.42 -1.55 5.01
N ALA A 4 -1.39 -0.70 4.66
CA ALA A 4 -1.13 0.66 4.17
C ALA A 4 -0.37 1.52 5.19
N TYR A 5 -0.71 1.42 6.47
CA TYR A 5 -0.03 2.15 7.55
C TYR A 5 1.35 1.59 7.88
N LEU A 6 1.58 0.31 7.59
CA LEU A 6 2.85 -0.37 7.85
C LEU A 6 3.89 -0.16 6.76
N LEU A 7 3.53 0.43 5.61
CA LEU A 7 4.46 0.69 4.50
C LEU A 7 5.71 1.47 4.90
N ARG A 8 5.63 2.34 5.92
CA ARG A 8 6.77 3.11 6.45
C ARG A 8 7.66 2.33 7.41
N TYR A 9 7.10 1.37 8.14
CA TYR A 9 7.80 0.66 9.21
C TYR A 9 8.33 -0.70 8.76
N ARG A 10 7.63 -1.33 7.81
CA ARG A 10 7.89 -2.68 7.31
C ARG A 10 7.59 -2.73 5.81
N THR A 11 8.28 -1.89 5.03
CA THR A 11 7.96 -1.65 3.61
C THR A 11 7.84 -2.92 2.78
N GLN A 12 8.78 -3.86 2.91
CA GLN A 12 8.76 -5.09 2.12
C GLN A 12 7.55 -5.98 2.45
N ALA A 13 7.38 -6.36 3.72
CA ALA A 13 6.27 -7.20 4.16
C ALA A 13 4.90 -6.54 3.92
N ALA A 14 4.79 -5.22 4.13
CA ALA A 14 3.55 -4.48 3.86
C ALA A 14 3.22 -4.44 2.36
N ARG A 15 4.22 -4.31 1.49
CA ARG A 15 4.03 -4.37 0.04
C ARG A 15 3.56 -5.75 -0.40
N GLU A 16 4.14 -6.83 0.14
CA GLU A 16 3.74 -8.20 -0.19
C GLU A 16 2.26 -8.45 0.13
N VAL A 17 1.81 -8.09 1.34
CA VAL A 17 0.39 -8.23 1.74
C VAL A 17 -0.54 -7.37 0.86
N LEU A 18 -0.11 -6.18 0.45
CA LEU A 18 -0.90 -5.34 -0.45
C LEU A 18 -0.97 -5.92 -1.88
N MET A 19 0.12 -6.52 -2.37
CA MET A 19 0.14 -7.18 -3.68
C MET A 19 -0.77 -8.40 -3.69
N GLU A 20 -0.76 -9.20 -2.62
CA GLU A 20 -1.68 -10.32 -2.46
C GLU A 20 -3.14 -9.84 -2.40
N ALA A 21 -3.42 -8.80 -1.59
CA ALA A 21 -4.75 -8.24 -1.46
C ALA A 21 -5.29 -7.59 -2.75
N ALA A 22 -4.41 -7.19 -3.67
CA ALA A 22 -4.76 -6.61 -4.97
C ALA A 22 -5.22 -7.65 -6.00
N GLY A 23 -4.99 -8.95 -5.79
CA GLY A 23 -5.23 -9.99 -6.79
C GLY A 23 -6.70 -10.40 -7.03
N GLY A 24 -7.68 -9.61 -6.60
CA GLY A 24 -9.10 -9.98 -6.68
C GLY A 24 -10.00 -8.86 -7.20
N GLU A 25 -11.31 -9.04 -7.05
CA GLU A 25 -12.30 -8.04 -7.45
C GLU A 25 -12.99 -7.38 -6.24
N GLY A 26 -13.48 -6.16 -6.45
CA GLY A 26 -14.21 -5.38 -5.46
C GLY A 26 -13.36 -4.37 -4.69
N LEU A 27 -13.90 -3.91 -3.55
CA LEU A 27 -13.40 -2.71 -2.89
C LEU A 27 -12.05 -2.90 -2.18
N VAL A 28 -11.76 -4.11 -1.70
CA VAL A 28 -10.49 -4.40 -0.99
C VAL A 28 -9.31 -4.43 -1.97
N PRO A 29 -9.37 -5.20 -3.08
CA PRO A 29 -8.34 -5.15 -4.12
C PRO A 29 -8.12 -3.75 -4.69
N PHE A 30 -9.20 -3.03 -5.00
CA PHE A 30 -9.11 -1.64 -5.46
C PHE A 30 -8.34 -0.75 -4.48
N LYS A 31 -8.62 -0.84 -3.18
CA LYS A 31 -7.90 -0.07 -2.15
C LYS A 31 -6.43 -0.46 -2.05
N ALA A 32 -6.10 -1.74 -2.23
CA ALA A 32 -4.73 -2.23 -2.21
C ALA A 32 -3.92 -1.71 -3.42
N GLU A 33 -4.49 -1.76 -4.62
CA GLU A 33 -3.89 -1.21 -5.83
C GLU A 33 -3.65 0.30 -5.73
N GLN A 34 -4.66 1.07 -5.30
CA GLN A 34 -4.51 2.52 -5.13
C GLN A 34 -3.43 2.86 -4.08
N THR A 35 -3.30 2.04 -3.05
CA THR A 35 -2.26 2.18 -2.02
C THR A 35 -0.87 1.95 -2.61
N LEU A 36 -0.68 0.86 -3.36
CA LEU A 36 0.60 0.55 -4.02
C LEU A 36 0.99 1.62 -5.03
N LYS A 37 0.03 2.09 -5.84
CA LYS A 37 0.24 3.16 -6.82
C LYS A 37 0.73 4.44 -6.17
N ARG A 38 0.00 4.96 -5.16
CA ARG A 38 0.35 6.22 -4.48
C ARG A 38 1.65 6.13 -3.67
N TRP A 39 1.94 4.93 -3.15
CA TRP A 39 3.22 4.66 -2.52
C TRP A 39 4.39 4.72 -3.52
N ALA A 40 4.20 4.18 -4.74
CA ALA A 40 5.21 4.26 -5.80
C ALA A 40 5.39 5.68 -6.35
N GLU A 41 4.31 6.47 -6.41
CA GLU A 41 4.34 7.89 -6.80
C GLU A 41 5.05 8.78 -5.76
N GLY A 42 5.42 8.25 -4.59
CA GLY A 42 6.06 9.01 -3.53
C GLY A 42 5.14 10.02 -2.84
N THR A 43 3.87 10.12 -3.23
CA THR A 43 2.89 11.05 -2.64
C THR A 43 2.62 10.75 -1.15
N TRP A 44 2.93 9.53 -0.69
CA TRP A 44 2.82 9.12 0.71
C TRP A 44 4.16 9.10 1.45
N ALA A 45 5.21 9.62 0.82
CA ALA A 45 6.39 10.11 1.52
C ALA A 45 6.00 11.39 2.31
N LEU A 46 5.10 11.25 3.28
CA LEU A 46 4.84 12.19 4.38
C LEU A 46 6.05 12.33 5.32
N ASP A 47 7.27 12.27 4.79
CA ASP A 47 8.43 12.64 5.58
C ASP A 47 8.32 14.15 5.82
N PRO A 48 8.34 14.63 7.08
CA PRO A 48 8.45 16.06 7.31
C PRO A 48 9.77 16.54 6.67
N GLU A 49 9.71 17.69 5.99
CA GLU A 49 10.91 18.39 5.50
C GLU A 49 11.92 18.64 6.64
#